data_AF-A0A419JA02-F1
#
_entry.id   AF-A0A419JA02-F1
#
_cell.length_a   1.000
_cell.length_b   1.000
_cell.length_c   1.000
_cell.angle_alpha   90.00
_cell.angle_beta   90.00
_cell.angle_gamma   90.00
#
_symmetry.space_group_name_H-M   'P 1'
#
loop_
_entity.id
_entity.type
_entity.pdbx_description
1 polymer ?
#
loop_
_entity_poly.entity_id
_entity_poly.type
_entity_poly.pdbx_seq_one_letter_code
_entity_poly.pdbx_strand_id
1 'polypeptide(L)'
;MTAFENYFKALKKALENEKAYDIWPDFEPKYDENEYAWTTMRGLGEVLILNCGVCDGPSDLRHARCRGCVEKRSKIASEAYQRATGSSKEKWDVIFLCRIHKE
;
A
#
# COMPACT_ATOMS: atom_id res chain seq x y z
N MET A 1 14.22 13.22 5.33
CA MET A 1 13.74 12.09 6.14
C MET A 1 12.48 12.51 6.88
N THR A 2 11.47 11.64 6.96
CA THR A 2 10.27 11.88 7.77
C THR A 2 10.57 11.77 9.27
N ALA A 3 9.66 12.24 10.12
CA ALA A 3 9.79 12.05 11.58
C ALA A 3 9.88 10.56 11.97
N PHE A 4 9.11 9.70 11.31
CA PHE A 4 9.16 8.26 11.53
C PHE A 4 10.48 7.62 11.10
N GLU A 5 11.04 8.04 9.96
CA GLU A 5 12.35 7.56 9.51
C GLU A 5 13.46 7.93 10.50
N ASN A 6 13.39 9.14 11.08
CA ASN A 6 14.32 9.55 12.13
C ASN A 6 14.15 8.73 13.41
N TYR A 7 12.91 8.43 13.80
CA TYR A 7 12.61 7.56 14.94
C TYR A 7 13.22 6.18 14.75
N PHE A 8 12.95 5.52 13.63
CA PHE A 8 13.48 4.17 13.36
C PHE A 8 15.01 4.16 13.21
N LYS A 9 15.60 5.21 12.64
CA LYS A 9 17.06 5.40 12.63
C LYS A 9 17.63 5.49 14.05
N ALA A 10 17.00 6.26 14.93
CA ALA A 10 17.42 6.37 16.33
C ALA A 10 17.25 5.03 17.07
N LEU A 11 16.17 4.29 16.80
CA LEU A 11 15.93 2.96 17.36
C LEU A 11 17.03 1.97 16.97
N LYS A 12 17.42 1.93 15.68
CA LYS A 12 18.55 1.09 15.22
C LYS A 12 19.85 1.37 15.96
N LYS A 13 20.13 2.65 16.24
CA LYS A 13 21.31 3.06 17.02
C LYS A 13 21.21 2.63 18.48
N ALA A 14 20.05 2.81 19.10
CA ALA A 14 19.82 2.42 20.49
C ALA A 14 19.92 0.90 20.69
N LEU A 15 19.59 0.12 19.66
CA LEU A 15 19.70 -1.35 19.66
C LEU A 15 21.06 -1.86 19.15
N GLU A 16 22.01 -0.96 18.85
CA GLU A 16 23.32 -1.28 18.28
C GLU A 16 23.25 -2.17 17.02
N ASN A 17 22.14 -2.06 16.26
CA ASN A 17 21.87 -2.88 15.09
C ASN A 17 21.43 -2.00 13.92
N GLU A 18 22.40 -1.37 13.26
CA GLU A 18 22.16 -0.50 12.11
C GLU A 18 21.60 -1.22 10.88
N LYS A 19 21.71 -2.56 10.84
CA LYS A 19 21.27 -3.43 9.74
C LYS A 19 19.94 -4.13 10.00
N ALA A 20 19.26 -3.84 11.11
CA ALA A 20 18.04 -4.54 11.52
C ALA A 20 16.94 -4.52 10.46
N TYR A 21 16.82 -3.41 9.74
CA TYR A 21 15.91 -3.20 8.63
C TYR A 21 16.34 -1.97 7.83
N ASP A 22 15.78 -1.78 6.64
CA ASP A 22 16.08 -0.65 5.76
C ASP A 22 15.47 0.66 6.29
N ILE A 23 14.39 1.16 5.67
CA ILE A 23 13.69 2.36 6.12
C ILE A 23 12.67 2.02 7.21
N TRP A 24 11.91 0.94 7.00
CA TRP A 24 10.82 0.49 7.86
C TRP A 24 11.10 -0.91 8.41
N PRO A 25 10.62 -1.24 9.61
CA PRO A 25 10.65 -2.60 10.12
C PRO A 25 9.86 -3.57 9.23
N ASP A 26 10.27 -4.83 9.24
CA ASP A 26 9.49 -5.92 8.63
C ASP A 26 8.15 -6.13 9.37
N PHE A 27 7.16 -6.62 8.62
CA PHE A 27 5.84 -6.95 9.13
C PHE A 27 5.21 -8.10 8.33
N GLU A 28 4.18 -8.73 8.88
CA GLU A 28 3.39 -9.73 8.16
C GLU A 28 2.10 -9.10 7.61
N PRO A 29 1.86 -9.13 6.29
CA PRO A 29 0.67 -8.53 5.73
C PRO A 29 -0.61 -9.28 6.14
N LYS A 30 -1.62 -8.52 6.56
CA LYS A 30 -2.95 -9.01 6.92
C LYS A 30 -4.01 -8.15 6.24
N TYR A 31 -4.45 -8.61 5.08
CA TYR A 31 -5.47 -7.96 4.25
C TYR A 31 -6.22 -9.03 3.46
N ASP A 32 -7.46 -8.74 3.05
CA ASP A 32 -8.12 -9.51 1.99
C ASP A 32 -7.79 -8.86 0.63
N GLU A 33 -7.42 -9.70 -0.34
CA GLU A 33 -7.04 -9.28 -1.69
C GLU A 33 -8.15 -8.55 -2.43
N ASN A 34 -9.40 -8.80 -2.04
CA ASN A 34 -10.60 -8.18 -2.59
C ASN A 34 -11.01 -6.88 -1.89
N GLU A 35 -10.28 -6.42 -0.87
CA GLU A 35 -10.58 -5.15 -0.19
C GLU A 35 -10.09 -3.94 -0.99
N TYR A 36 -10.58 -3.78 -2.21
CA TYR A 36 -10.32 -2.63 -3.05
C TYR A 36 -11.60 -2.01 -3.57
N ALA A 37 -11.51 -0.73 -3.92
CA ALA A 37 -12.56 -0.01 -4.63
C ALA A 37 -11.90 0.92 -5.65
N TRP A 38 -12.61 1.27 -6.71
CA TRP A 38 -12.20 2.35 -7.59
C TRP A 38 -13.32 3.38 -7.70
N THR A 39 -12.95 4.64 -7.89
CA THR A 39 -13.90 5.74 -8.01
C THR A 39 -13.28 6.90 -8.78
N THR A 40 -14.10 7.84 -9.23
CA THR A 40 -13.62 9.06 -9.89
C THR A 40 -13.55 10.20 -8.88
N MET A 41 -12.36 10.76 -8.68
CA MET A 41 -12.14 11.93 -7.82
C MET A 41 -11.85 13.18 -8.65
N ARG A 42 -12.48 14.30 -8.28
CA ARG A 42 -12.30 15.58 -8.96
C ARG A 42 -10.83 16.00 -8.95
N GLY A 43 -10.25 16.19 -10.14
CA GLY A 43 -8.85 16.59 -10.32
C GLY A 43 -7.83 15.45 -10.31
N LEU A 44 -8.24 14.22 -9.96
CA LEU A 44 -7.36 13.04 -9.96
C LEU A 44 -7.80 11.97 -10.98
N GLY A 45 -9.02 12.08 -11.51
CA GLY A 45 -9.57 11.08 -12.42
C GLY A 45 -9.97 9.81 -11.68
N GLU A 46 -9.88 8.66 -12.35
CA GLU A 46 -10.14 7.36 -11.73
C GLU A 46 -9.00 6.94 -10.83
N VAL A 47 -9.32 6.71 -9.55
CA VAL A 47 -8.37 6.31 -8.53
C VAL A 47 -8.66 4.90 -8.05
N LEU A 48 -7.61 4.14 -7.77
CA LEU A 48 -7.70 2.86 -7.06
C LEU A 48 -7.49 3.09 -5.58
N ILE A 49 -8.39 2.54 -4.75
CA ILE A 49 -8.29 2.58 -3.29
C ILE A 49 -8.02 1.17 -2.83
N LEU A 50 -6.87 0.96 -2.18
CA LEU A 50 -6.48 -0.30 -1.55
C LEU A 50 -6.57 -0.15 -0.03
N ASN A 51 -7.46 -0.93 0.60
CA ASN A 51 -7.49 -1.01 2.05
C ASN A 51 -6.34 -1.89 2.54
N CYS A 52 -5.40 -1.33 3.28
CA CYS A 52 -4.31 -2.06 3.93
C CYS A 52 -4.80 -2.91 5.11
N GLY A 53 -6.06 -2.79 5.52
CA GLY A 53 -6.63 -3.60 6.59
C GLY A 53 -5.86 -3.41 7.90
N VAL A 54 -5.68 -4.51 8.64
CA VAL A 54 -4.97 -4.53 9.93
C VAL A 54 -3.47 -4.84 9.79
N CYS A 55 -2.90 -4.73 8.59
CA CYS A 55 -1.46 -4.98 8.43
C CYS A 55 -0.64 -3.86 9.08
N ASP A 56 0.39 -4.21 9.85
CA ASP A 56 1.29 -3.26 10.53
C ASP A 56 2.31 -2.60 9.58
N GLY A 57 2.03 -2.66 8.27
CA GLY A 57 2.90 -2.11 7.25
C GLY A 57 2.84 -0.58 7.17
N PRO A 58 3.90 0.06 6.63
CA PRO A 58 4.01 1.52 6.57
C PRO A 58 3.13 2.17 5.48
N SER A 59 2.35 1.39 4.72
CA SER A 59 1.63 1.85 3.52
C SER A 59 2.55 2.65 2.57
N ASP A 60 3.78 2.18 2.40
CA ASP A 60 4.84 2.87 1.66
C ASP A 60 5.51 1.91 0.66
N LEU A 61 5.52 2.27 -0.62
CA LEU A 61 6.08 1.46 -1.72
C LEU A 61 7.61 1.29 -1.64
N ARG A 62 8.29 2.06 -0.80
CA ARG A 62 9.71 1.84 -0.48
C ARG A 62 9.91 0.55 0.30
N HIS A 63 8.89 0.08 1.03
CA HIS A 63 8.91 -1.24 1.64
C HIS A 63 8.55 -2.34 0.63
N ALA A 64 9.41 -3.36 0.50
CA ALA A 64 9.24 -4.43 -0.49
C ALA A 64 7.89 -5.16 -0.38
N ARG A 65 7.42 -5.43 0.85
CA ARG A 65 6.12 -6.08 1.07
C ARG A 65 4.93 -5.22 0.65
N CYS A 66 4.97 -3.91 0.92
CA CYS A 66 3.92 -3.00 0.47
C CYS A 66 3.91 -2.90 -1.05
N ARG A 67 5.09 -2.83 -1.69
CA ARG A 67 5.21 -2.83 -3.14
C ARG A 67 4.58 -4.07 -3.78
N GLY A 68 4.96 -5.25 -3.30
CA GLY A 68 4.39 -6.51 -3.81
C GLY A 68 2.88 -6.62 -3.57
N CYS A 69 2.40 -6.15 -2.41
CA CYS A 69 0.96 -6.07 -2.12
C CYS A 69 0.22 -5.19 -3.13
N VAL A 70 0.74 -3.99 -3.41
CA VAL A 70 0.12 -3.03 -4.33
C VAL A 70 0.15 -3.56 -5.75
N GLU A 71 1.27 -4.13 -6.22
CA GLU A 71 1.37 -4.72 -7.55
C GLU A 71 0.35 -5.85 -7.74
N LYS A 72 0.29 -6.79 -6.78
CA LYS A 72 -0.66 -7.92 -6.82
C LYS A 72 -2.11 -7.43 -6.89
N ARG A 73 -2.49 -6.55 -5.97
CA ARG A 73 -3.89 -6.10 -5.84
C ARG A 73 -4.31 -5.14 -6.96
N SER A 74 -3.38 -4.35 -7.49
CA SER A 74 -3.64 -3.51 -8.67
C SER A 74 -3.98 -4.37 -9.88
N LYS A 75 -3.28 -5.50 -10.08
CA LYS A 75 -3.59 -6.45 -11.15
C LYS A 75 -4.99 -7.04 -10.98
N ILE A 76 -5.32 -7.53 -9.78
CA ILE A 76 -6.66 -8.06 -9.47
C ILE A 76 -7.74 -7.01 -9.76
N ALA A 77 -7.52 -5.76 -9.33
CA ALA A 77 -8.45 -4.66 -9.57
C ALA A 77 -8.59 -4.32 -11.06
N SER A 78 -7.50 -4.32 -11.84
CA SER A 78 -7.55 -4.11 -13.29
C SER A 78 -8.34 -5.19 -14.02
N GLU A 79 -8.18 -6.46 -13.62
CA GLU A 79 -8.95 -7.57 -14.18
C GLU A 79 -10.45 -7.45 -13.83
N ALA A 80 -10.77 -7.05 -12.60
CA ALA A 80 -12.15 -6.80 -12.18
C ALA A 80 -12.77 -5.60 -12.90
N TYR A 81 -12.00 -4.53 -13.10
CA TYR A 81 -12.40 -3.37 -13.87
C TYR A 81 -12.75 -3.75 -15.32
N GLN A 82 -11.91 -4.57 -15.97
CA GLN A 82 -12.19 -5.04 -17.32
C GLN A 82 -13.47 -5.86 -17.40
N ARG A 83 -13.71 -6.75 -16.43
CA ARG A 83 -14.96 -7.51 -16.35
C ARG A 83 -16.19 -6.61 -16.14
N ALA A 84 -16.04 -5.56 -15.33
CA ALA A 84 -17.15 -4.67 -14.97
C ALA A 84 -17.49 -3.62 -16.05
N THR A 85 -16.49 -3.14 -16.79
CA THR A 85 -16.64 -1.99 -17.72
C THR A 85 -16.44 -2.35 -19.20
N GLY A 86 -15.90 -3.53 -19.49
CA GLY A 86 -15.49 -3.93 -20.84
C GLY A 86 -14.21 -3.24 -21.35
N SER A 87 -13.67 -2.28 -20.60
CA SER A 87 -12.46 -1.53 -20.95
C SER A 87 -11.24 -2.09 -20.20
N SER A 88 -10.09 -2.22 -20.87
CA SER A 88 -8.85 -2.62 -20.21
C SER A 88 -8.28 -1.47 -19.37
N LYS A 89 -7.68 -1.81 -18.23
CA LYS A 89 -6.98 -0.87 -17.34
C LYS A 89 -5.55 -1.36 -17.13
N GLU A 90 -4.65 -0.99 -18.03
CA GLU A 90 -3.24 -1.43 -17.97
C GLU A 90 -2.51 -0.91 -16.72
N LYS A 91 -2.86 0.30 -16.28
CA LYS A 91 -2.25 0.94 -15.11
C LYS A 91 -3.26 1.83 -14.37
N TRP A 92 -3.10 1.91 -13.06
CA TRP A 92 -3.75 2.90 -12.21
C TRP A 92 -2.78 4.08 -12.00
N ASP A 93 -3.14 5.27 -12.49
CA ASP A 93 -2.29 6.46 -12.36
C ASP A 93 -2.20 6.96 -10.92
N VAL A 94 -3.29 6.78 -10.17
CA VAL A 94 -3.39 7.17 -8.76
C VAL A 94 -3.89 5.98 -7.96
N ILE A 95 -3.10 5.60 -6.94
CA ILE A 95 -3.43 4.54 -6.00
C ILE A 95 -3.36 5.11 -4.59
N PHE A 96 -4.44 5.00 -3.83
CA PHE A 96 -4.51 5.35 -2.43
C PHE A 96 -4.30 4.11 -1.57
N LEU A 97 -3.33 4.19 -0.66
CA LEU A 97 -3.09 3.19 0.36
C LEU A 97 -3.68 3.73 1.66
N CYS A 98 -4.72 3.08 2.17
CA CYS A 98 -5.47 3.57 3.32
C CYS A 98 -5.81 2.44 4.27
N ARG A 99 -6.02 2.76 5.55
CA ARG A 99 -6.67 1.86 6.51
C ARG A 99 -8.05 2.40 6.79
N ILE A 100 -9.07 1.74 6.24
CA ILE A 100 -10.47 2.11 6.48
C ILE A 100 -10.99 1.24 7.62
N HIS A 101 -11.22 1.85 8.76
CA HIS A 101 -11.92 1.21 9.87
C HIS A 101 -13.43 1.27 9.58
N LYS A 102 -14.08 0.11 9.52
CA LYS A 102 -15.54 0.03 9.62
C LYS A 102 -15.86 -0.19 11.09
N GLU A 103 -16.71 0.67 11.63
CA GLU A 103 -17.28 0.53 12.99
C GLU A 103 -18.19 -0.71 13.08
#